data_AF-V9LJF8-F1
#
_entry.id   AF-V9LJF8-F1
#
_cell.length_a   1.000
_cell.length_b   1.000
_cell.length_c   1.000
_cell.angle_alpha   90.00
_cell.angle_beta   90.00
_cell.angle_gamma   90.00
#
_symmetry.space_group_name_H-M   'P 1'
#
loop_
_entity.id
_entity.type
_entity.pdbx_description
1 polymer ?
#
loop_
_entity_poly.entity_id
_entity_poly.type
_entity_poly.pdbx_seq_one_letter_code
_entity_poly.pdbx_strand_id
1 'polypeptide(L)'
;MCLLLGATGVGKTLLLKRLHKLSLKENVADLGEPPSTLPTVGTNLTDLTVNKKKITIRELGGCMGPIWSSYYGDCSAAIFMIDVANSTQISAS
;
A
#
# COMPACT_ATOMS: atom_id res chain seq x y z
N MET A 1 -5.78 -10.30 7.47
CA MET A 1 -5.42 -9.58 6.22
C MET A 1 -5.42 -8.08 6.51
N CYS A 2 -4.48 -7.32 5.98
CA CYS A 2 -4.43 -5.86 6.13
C CYS A 2 -4.90 -5.18 4.83
N LEU A 3 -5.61 -4.07 4.95
CA LEU A 3 -6.10 -3.29 3.82
C LEU A 3 -5.25 -2.03 3.65
N LEU A 4 -4.66 -1.80 2.48
CA LEU A 4 -3.91 -0.59 2.17
C LEU A 4 -4.74 0.34 1.28
N LEU A 5 -5.09 1.49 1.83
CA LEU A 5 -5.95 2.51 1.24
C LEU A 5 -5.20 3.85 1.10
N GLY A 6 -5.79 4.76 0.33
CA GLY A 6 -5.25 6.09 0.08
C GLY A 6 -5.54 6.53 -1.35
N ALA A 7 -5.54 7.84 -1.60
CA ALA A 7 -5.87 8.42 -2.89
C ALA A 7 -4.90 7.98 -4.01
N THR A 8 -5.25 8.30 -5.26
CA THR A 8 -4.39 8.00 -6.40
C THR A 8 -3.09 8.81 -6.30
N GLY A 9 -1.96 8.16 -6.57
CA GLY A 9 -0.65 8.82 -6.56
C GLY A 9 0.04 8.93 -5.20
N VAL A 10 -0.59 8.56 -4.08
CA VAL A 10 0.02 8.70 -2.74
C VAL A 10 1.20 7.75 -2.45
N GLY A 11 1.53 6.83 -3.35
CA GLY A 11 2.70 5.94 -3.23
C GLY A 11 2.46 4.53 -2.66
N LYS A 12 1.20 4.06 -2.57
CA LYS A 12 0.83 2.73 -2.02
C LYS A 12 1.63 1.57 -2.62
N THR A 13 1.67 1.51 -3.95
CA THR A 13 2.38 0.45 -4.68
C THR A 13 3.88 0.51 -4.45
N LEU A 14 4.45 1.72 -4.39
CA LEU A 14 5.88 1.92 -4.13
C LEU A 14 6.25 1.41 -2.72
N LEU A 15 5.42 1.74 -1.73
CA LEU A 15 5.58 1.26 -0.35
C LEU A 15 5.56 -0.27 -0.30
N LEU A 16 4.57 -0.92 -0.92
CA LEU A 16 4.48 -2.39 -0.94
C LEU A 16 5.67 -3.04 -1.63
N LYS A 17 6.10 -2.53 -2.79
CA LYS A 17 7.29 -3.06 -3.48
C LYS A 17 8.55 -2.96 -2.62
N ARG A 18 8.72 -1.85 -1.89
CA ARG A 18 9.86 -1.65 -0.98
C ARG A 18 9.78 -2.56 0.25
N LEU A 19 8.61 -2.68 0.88
CA LEU A 19 8.41 -3.58 2.01
C LEU A 19 8.62 -5.05 1.62
N HIS A 20 8.17 -5.46 0.44
CA HIS A 20 8.42 -6.79 -0.09
C HIS A 20 9.91 -7.04 -0.31
N LYS A 21 10.65 -6.08 -0.88
CA LYS A 21 12.11 -6.17 -1.03
C LYS A 21 12.81 -6.28 0.33
N LEU A 22 12.39 -5.52 1.34
CA LEU A 22 12.92 -5.59 2.71
C LEU A 22 12.57 -6.91 3.40
N SER A 23 11.40 -7.47 3.11
CA SER A 23 11.00 -8.79 3.63
C SER A 23 11.88 -9.93 3.09
N LEU A 24 12.50 -9.76 1.91
CA LEU A 24 13.32 -10.78 1.27
C LEU A 24 14.82 -10.62 1.56
N LYS A 25 15.28 -9.43 1.94
CA LYS A 25 16.71 -9.12 2.17
C LYS A 25 16.95 -8.77 3.64
N GLU A 26 17.85 -9.50 4.31
CA GLU A 26 18.27 -9.16 5.68
C GLU A 26 19.11 -7.87 5.76
N ASN A 27 19.67 -7.41 4.63
CA ASN A 27 20.46 -6.17 4.56
C ASN A 27 19.61 -4.99 4.07
N VAL A 28 19.28 -4.09 5.01
CA VAL A 28 18.47 -2.87 4.83
C VAL A 28 19.21 -1.76 4.06
N ALA A 29 20.52 -1.89 3.88
CA ALA A 29 21.41 -0.77 3.51
C ALA A 29 21.24 -0.25 2.08
N ASP A 30 20.64 -1.00 1.15
CA ASP A 30 20.44 -0.51 -0.22
C ASP A 30 19.09 -0.92 -0.84
N LEU A 31 18.15 0.02 -0.76
CA LEU A 31 16.87 -0.08 -1.47
C LEU A 31 17.00 0.20 -2.97
N GLY A 32 18.15 0.70 -3.44
CA GLY A 32 18.39 1.10 -4.82
C GLY A 32 17.40 2.16 -5.32
N GLU A 33 17.35 2.33 -6.64
CA GLU A 33 16.36 3.20 -7.26
C GLU A 33 14.93 2.72 -7.01
N PRO A 34 13.98 3.65 -6.79
CA PRO A 34 12.57 3.30 -6.65
C PRO A 34 12.06 2.63 -7.93
N PRO A 35 11.39 1.46 -7.84
CA PRO A 35 10.83 0.82 -9.01
C PRO A 35 9.73 1.69 -9.62
N SER A 36 9.61 1.66 -10.95
CA SER A 36 8.50 2.31 -11.64
C SER A 36 7.16 1.70 -11.20
N THR A 37 6.14 2.55 -11.12
CA THR A 37 4.78 2.18 -10.73
C THR A 37 3.79 2.74 -11.73
N LEU A 38 2.73 1.97 -11.98
CA LEU A 38 1.57 2.42 -12.73
C LEU A 38 0.42 2.69 -11.75
N PRO A 39 -0.53 3.58 -12.10
CA PRO A 39 -1.73 3.77 -11.28
C PRO A 39 -2.49 2.45 -11.11
N THR A 40 -2.70 2.04 -9.85
CA THR A 40 -3.51 0.86 -9.54
C THR A 40 -4.98 1.19 -9.82
N VAL A 41 -5.56 0.52 -10.82
CA VAL A 41 -7.00 0.66 -11.18
C VAL A 41 -7.87 -0.32 -10.40
N GLY A 42 -7.30 -1.48 -10.02
CA GLY A 42 -8.00 -2.56 -9.33
C GLY A 42 -7.43 -2.86 -7.95
N THR A 43 -7.42 -4.13 -7.58
CA THR A 43 -6.85 -4.61 -6.32
C THR A 43 -5.57 -5.37 -6.54
N ASN A 44 -4.62 -5.25 -5.62
CA ASN A 44 -3.39 -6.05 -5.61
C ASN A 44 -3.24 -6.74 -4.25
N LEU A 45 -2.74 -7.98 -4.25
CA LEU A 45 -2.48 -8.76 -3.03
C LEU A 45 -0.98 -9.01 -2.93
N THR A 46 -0.40 -8.73 -1.78
CA THR A 46 1.04 -8.91 -1.54
C THR A 46 1.25 -9.56 -0.19
N ASP A 47 1.95 -10.69 -0.18
CA ASP A 47 2.37 -11.37 1.04
C ASP A 47 3.74 -10.84 1.49
N LEU A 48 3.82 -10.46 2.75
CA LEU A 48 5.04 -9.97 3.39
C LEU A 48 5.38 -10.87 4.58
N THR A 49 6.67 -11.09 4.81
CA THR A 49 7.17 -11.74 6.02
C THR A 49 7.86 -10.71 6.90
N VAL A 50 7.22 -10.33 8.00
CA VAL A 50 7.75 -9.37 8.97
C VAL A 50 8.01 -10.09 10.28
N ASN A 51 9.23 -10.06 10.80
CA ASN A 51 9.62 -10.72 12.06
C ASN A 51 9.16 -12.19 12.13
N LYS A 52 9.40 -12.96 11.06
CA LYS A 52 8.98 -14.37 10.90
C LYS A 52 7.45 -14.61 10.87
N LYS A 53 6.63 -13.56 10.84
CA LYS A 53 5.17 -13.65 10.66
C LYS A 53 4.78 -13.29 9.23
N LYS A 54 3.93 -14.10 8.62
CA LYS A 54 3.37 -13.82 7.30
C LYS A 54 2.15 -12.91 7.43
N ILE A 55 2.11 -11.84 6.65
CA ILE A 55 1.05 -10.85 6.61
C ILE A 55 0.66 -10.63 5.15
N THR A 56 -0.61 -10.83 4.83
CA THR A 56 -1.16 -10.49 3.51
C THR A 56 -1.72 -9.07 3.54
N ILE A 57 -1.24 -8.22 2.63
CA ILE A 57 -1.74 -6.87 2.41
C ILE A 57 -2.51 -6.82 1.10
N ARG A 58 -3.74 -6.29 1.15
CA ARG A 58 -4.57 -5.98 -0.01
C ARG A 58 -4.52 -4.48 -0.29
N GLU A 59 -3.91 -4.09 -1.39
CA GLU A 59 -3.94 -2.72 -1.90
C GLU A 59 -5.17 -2.50 -2.78
N LEU A 60 -5.84 -1.37 -2.60
CA LEU A 60 -6.88 -0.90 -3.53
C LEU A 60 -6.41 0.32 -4.29
N GLY A 61 -6.81 0.41 -5.56
CA GLY A 61 -6.68 1.61 -6.37
C GLY A 61 -7.33 2.82 -5.71
N GLY A 62 -6.71 3.99 -5.86
CA GLY A 62 -7.27 5.25 -5.35
C GLY A 62 -8.60 5.60 -6.02
N CYS A 63 -8.74 5.29 -7.30
CA CYS A 63 -9.97 5.45 -8.08
C CYS A 63 -11.12 4.54 -7.60
N MET A 64 -10.82 3.50 -6.81
CA MET A 64 -11.84 2.62 -6.22
C MET A 64 -12.42 3.18 -4.91
N GLY A 65 -12.11 4.41 -4.53
CA GLY A 65 -12.58 5.08 -3.31
C GLY A 65 -14.05 4.80 -2.95
N PRO A 66 -15.01 4.96 -3.89
CA PRO A 66 -16.42 4.73 -3.62
C PRO A 66 -16.79 3.30 -3.16
N ILE A 67 -15.93 2.30 -3.40
CA ILE A 67 -16.18 0.90 -3.07
C ILE A 67 -15.22 0.33 -2.03
N TRP A 68 -14.38 1.16 -1.39
CA TRP A 68 -13.45 0.68 -0.35
C TRP A 68 -14.17 -0.03 0.80
N SER A 69 -15.34 0.45 1.20
CA SER A 69 -16.15 -0.14 2.28
C SER A 69 -16.50 -1.61 2.04
N SER A 70 -16.67 -2.02 0.79
CA SER A 70 -16.97 -3.40 0.42
C SER A 70 -15.85 -4.38 0.77
N TYR A 71 -14.65 -3.89 1.10
CA TYR A 71 -13.48 -4.72 1.43
C TYR A 71 -13.17 -4.74 2.93
N TYR A 72 -13.95 -4.04 3.77
CA TYR A 72 -13.66 -3.94 5.20
C TYR A 72 -13.96 -5.21 5.98
N GLY A 73 -14.97 -5.99 5.54
CA GLY A 73 -15.42 -7.20 6.24
C GLY A 73 -14.35 -8.27 6.42
N ASP A 74 -13.42 -8.39 5.47
CA ASP A 74 -12.39 -9.44 5.46
C ASP A 74 -11.04 -8.98 6.03
N CYS A 75 -10.97 -7.77 6.61
CA CYS A 75 -9.72 -7.15 7.03
C CYS A 75 -9.61 -6.97 8.54
N SER A 76 -8.45 -7.30 9.09
CA SER A 76 -8.14 -7.19 10.52
C SER A 76 -7.62 -5.80 10.91
N ALA A 77 -7.07 -5.06 9.93
CA ALA A 77 -6.55 -3.72 10.10
C ALA A 77 -6.54 -2.97 8.77
N ALA A 78 -6.64 -1.64 8.83
CA ALA A 78 -6.48 -0.75 7.70
C ALA A 78 -5.23 0.11 7.85
N ILE A 79 -4.50 0.30 6.75
CA ILE A 79 -3.34 1.16 6.61
C ILE A 79 -3.74 2.25 5.62
N PHE A 80 -3.69 3.51 6.03
CA PHE A 80 -4.06 4.64 5.19
C PHE A 80 -2.81 5.43 4.80
N MET A 81 -2.51 5.50 3.50
CA MET A 81 -1.35 6.21 2.99
C MET A 81 -1.74 7.62 2.56
N ILE A 82 -1.02 8.60 3.08
CA ILE A 82 -1.22 10.03 2.82
C ILE A 82 0.09 10.59 2.27
N ASP A 83 -0.01 11.31 1.16
CA ASP A 83 1.10 12.12 0.66
C ASP A 83 1.09 13.47 1.37
N VAL A 84 2.03 13.66 2.30
CA VAL A 84 2.17 14.89 3.09
C VAL A 84 2.60 16.08 2.20
N ALA A 85 3.23 15.84 1.05
CA ALA A 85 3.61 16.89 0.12
C ALA A 85 2.41 17.41 -0.70
N ASN A 86 1.29 16.70 -0.72
CA ASN A 86 0.09 17.07 -1.46
C ASN A 86 -1.08 17.41 -0.52
N SER A 87 -1.05 18.62 0.02
CA SER A 87 -2.08 19.14 0.94
C SER A 87 -3.47 19.17 0.32
N THR A 88 -3.60 19.32 -1.00
CA THR A 88 -4.89 19.39 -1.69
C THR A 88 -5.68 18.09 -1.58
N GLN A 89 -5.01 16.92 -1.54
CA GLN A 89 -5.67 15.64 -1.34
C GLN A 89 -6.21 15.44 0.08
N ILE A 90 -5.63 16.12 1.07
CA ILE A 90 -6.03 16.00 2.47
C ILE A 90 -7.31 16.80 2.75
N SER A 91 -7.56 17.86 1.97
CA SER A 91 -8.64 18.82 2.19
C SER A 91 -9.89 18.59 1.33
N ALA A 92 -9.99 17.47 0.61
CA ALA A 92 -11.17 17.16 -0.21
C ALA A 92 -12.28 16.59 0.69
N SER A 93 -13.05 17.49 1.30
CA SER A 93 -14.30 17.22 2.03
C SER A 93 -15.50 17.67 1.23
#